data_AF-A0A3M1S943-F1
#
_entry.id   AF-A0A3M1S943-F1
#
_cell.length_a   1.000
_cell.length_b   1.000
_cell.length_c   1.000
_cell.angle_alpha   90.00
_cell.angle_beta   90.00
_cell.angle_gamma   90.00
#
_symmetry.space_group_name_H-M   'P 1'
#
loop_
_entity.id
_entity.type
_entity.pdbx_description
1 polymer ?
#
loop_
_entity_poly.entity_id
_entity_poly.type
_entity_poly.pdbx_seq_one_letter_code
_entity_poly.pdbx_strand_id
1 'polypeptide(L)'
;MKSPYIQKRGRRVSKVRKMATSNSVAYIHGVLILSLIFMFLLGGCTPKESVKPTSEKTVASEVSNKAVITSIEETDYGLRIGTTGRIDYTITKPNDPFRLFVDLRGIAPGNMPKKLTLSGTGVASEVDIEEVKLPVEATRLNLLLSSPAEVNP
;
A
#
# COMPACT_ATOMS: atom_id res chain seq x y z
N MET A 1 -94.66 43.51 -27.96
CA MET A 1 -94.34 44.09 -29.28
C MET A 1 -92.84 44.36 -29.36
N LYS A 2 -92.29 44.20 -30.56
CA LYS A 2 -90.89 44.26 -31.03
C LYS A 2 -89.93 45.24 -30.30
N SER A 3 -88.75 44.72 -29.92
CA SER A 3 -87.36 45.05 -30.40
C SER A 3 -87.15 46.35 -31.22
N PRO A 4 -85.90 46.84 -31.50
CA PRO A 4 -84.59 46.87 -30.81
C PRO A 4 -83.93 48.29 -30.85
N TYR A 5 -82.67 48.50 -30.40
CA TYR A 5 -81.51 48.85 -31.27
C TYR A 5 -80.24 49.44 -30.58
N ILE A 6 -79.09 49.07 -31.20
CA ILE A 6 -77.79 49.79 -31.39
C ILE A 6 -76.64 49.58 -30.38
N GLN A 7 -75.71 48.71 -30.79
CA GLN A 7 -74.30 48.95 -31.15
C GLN A 7 -73.39 49.75 -30.20
N LYS A 8 -72.21 49.17 -29.88
CA LYS A 8 -70.90 49.81 -30.14
C LYS A 8 -69.73 48.82 -29.97
N ARG A 9 -68.83 48.83 -30.96
CA ARG A 9 -67.52 48.17 -30.93
C ARG A 9 -66.59 48.94 -30.01
N GLY A 10 -65.82 48.24 -29.18
CA GLY A 10 -64.71 48.80 -28.41
C GLY A 10 -63.54 47.82 -28.37
N ARG A 11 -62.49 48.12 -29.13
CA ARG A 11 -61.18 47.46 -29.05
C ARG A 11 -60.57 47.72 -27.67
N ARG A 12 -60.11 46.69 -26.95
CA ARG A 12 -59.06 46.85 -25.94
C ARG A 12 -58.01 45.77 -26.06
N VAL A 13 -56.78 46.26 -26.07
CA VAL A 13 -55.50 45.58 -26.11
C VAL A 13 -55.28 44.86 -24.78
N SER A 14 -54.87 43.60 -24.80
CA SER A 14 -54.39 42.91 -23.59
C SER A 14 -53.05 42.23 -23.83
N LYS A 15 -52.02 42.93 -23.34
CA LYS A 15 -50.73 42.50 -22.79
C LYS A 15 -50.43 40.99 -22.85
N VAL A 16 -49.43 40.63 -23.66
CA VAL A 16 -48.72 39.35 -23.58
C VAL A 16 -47.71 39.43 -22.44
N ARG A 17 -47.82 38.54 -21.45
CA ARG A 17 -46.72 38.23 -20.51
C ARG A 17 -46.40 36.75 -20.59
N LYS A 18 -45.13 36.51 -20.93
CA LYS A 18 -44.45 35.21 -20.98
C LYS A 18 -44.40 34.57 -19.59
N MET A 19 -44.55 33.25 -19.54
CA MET A 19 -44.00 32.35 -18.51
C MET A 19 -43.39 31.18 -19.30
N ALA A 20 -42.06 31.12 -19.44
CA ALA A 20 -41.10 30.54 -18.49
C ALA A 20 -41.23 29.01 -18.40
N THR A 21 -40.43 28.32 -19.23
CA THR A 21 -40.23 26.86 -19.27
C THR A 21 -39.08 26.47 -18.34
N SER A 22 -39.37 25.82 -17.20
CA SER A 22 -38.35 25.41 -16.22
C SER A 22 -38.31 23.88 -15.96
N ASN A 23 -38.64 23.04 -16.95
CA ASN A 23 -38.69 21.59 -16.73
C ASN A 23 -37.59 20.78 -17.45
N SER A 24 -36.73 21.42 -18.26
CA SER A 24 -35.79 20.69 -19.12
C SER A 24 -34.40 20.42 -18.52
N VAL A 25 -33.99 21.15 -17.47
CA VAL A 25 -32.61 21.07 -16.95
C VAL A 25 -32.41 19.88 -16.01
N ALA A 26 -33.43 19.54 -15.21
CA ALA A 26 -33.36 18.43 -14.27
C ALA A 26 -33.22 17.06 -14.97
N TYR A 27 -33.82 16.91 -16.15
CA TYR A 27 -33.76 15.66 -16.91
C TYR A 27 -32.36 15.36 -17.45
N ILE A 28 -31.66 16.39 -17.94
CA ILE A 28 -30.32 16.25 -18.52
C ILE A 28 -29.29 15.82 -17.46
N HIS A 29 -29.41 16.35 -16.24
CA HIS A 29 -28.52 15.97 -15.15
C HIS A 29 -28.77 14.54 -14.64
N GLY A 30 -30.03 14.09 -14.62
CA GLY A 30 -30.36 12.71 -14.25
C GLY A 30 -29.77 11.67 -15.20
N VAL A 31 -29.84 11.91 -16.51
CA VAL A 31 -29.30 10.97 -17.52
C VAL A 31 -27.77 10.87 -17.45
N LEU A 32 -27.08 11.98 -17.17
CA LEU A 32 -25.62 12.02 -17.12
C LEU A 32 -25.06 11.26 -15.90
N ILE A 33 -25.72 11.37 -14.74
CA ILE A 33 -25.33 10.64 -13.52
C ILE A 33 -25.57 9.13 -13.70
N LEU A 34 -26.68 8.73 -14.33
CA LEU A 34 -26.98 7.32 -14.60
C LEU A 34 -25.95 6.69 -15.56
N SER A 35 -25.49 7.44 -16.56
CA SER A 35 -24.45 7.02 -17.49
C SER A 35 -23.10 6.77 -16.81
N LEU A 36 -22.71 7.62 -15.85
CA LEU A 36 -21.45 7.45 -15.11
C LEU A 36 -21.45 6.20 -14.23
N ILE A 37 -22.58 5.88 -13.58
CA ILE A 37 -22.71 4.69 -12.75
C ILE A 37 -22.59 3.41 -13.59
N PHE A 38 -23.17 3.40 -14.80
CA PHE A 38 -23.09 2.24 -15.69
C PHE A 38 -21.66 1.96 -16.17
N MET A 39 -20.82 2.99 -16.30
CA MET A 39 -19.42 2.84 -16.70
C MET A 39 -18.56 2.13 -15.63
N PHE A 40 -18.85 2.35 -14.34
CA PHE A 40 -18.11 1.69 -13.25
C PHE A 40 -18.49 0.21 -13.06
N LEU A 41 -19.68 -0.21 -13.52
CA LEU A 41 -20.15 -1.58 -13.36
C LEU A 41 -19.59 -2.56 -14.40
N LEU A 42 -18.97 -2.07 -15.49
CA LEU A 42 -18.41 -2.91 -16.55
C LEU A 42 -16.89 -3.15 -16.41
N GLY A 43 -16.23 -2.52 -15.44
CA GLY A 43 -14.78 -2.61 -15.23
C GLY A 43 -14.40 -3.30 -13.93
N GLY A 44 -14.41 -4.64 -13.89
CA GLY A 44 -13.89 -5.35 -12.72
C GLY A 44 -14.18 -6.84 -12.64
N CYS A 45 -13.54 -7.64 -13.49
CA CYS A 45 -13.19 -9.03 -13.15
C CYS A 45 -11.97 -9.43 -13.99
N THR A 46 -10.78 -9.30 -13.40
CA THR A 46 -9.58 -9.92 -13.93
C THR A 46 -9.79 -11.45 -13.93
N PRO A 47 -9.42 -12.17 -15.01
CA PRO A 47 -9.59 -13.62 -15.05
C PRO A 47 -8.68 -14.26 -14.00
N LYS A 48 -9.29 -14.90 -13.00
CA LYS A 48 -8.61 -15.90 -12.16
C LYS A 48 -8.36 -17.11 -13.05
N GLU A 49 -7.11 -17.32 -13.41
CA GLU A 49 -6.65 -18.52 -14.10
C GLU A 49 -6.93 -19.73 -13.20
N SER A 50 -7.96 -20.49 -13.56
CA SER A 50 -8.36 -21.73 -12.90
C SER A 50 -7.72 -22.89 -13.63
N VAL A 51 -6.59 -23.37 -13.13
CA VAL A 51 -5.95 -24.62 -13.56
C VAL A 51 -6.83 -25.81 -13.14
N LYS A 52 -7.03 -26.76 -14.07
CA LYS A 52 -7.87 -27.98 -13.97
C LYS A 52 -7.60 -28.82 -12.71
N PRO A 53 -8.63 -29.47 -12.13
CA PRO A 53 -8.46 -30.47 -11.10
C PRO A 53 -8.22 -31.84 -11.75
N THR A 54 -7.04 -32.43 -11.58
CA THR A 54 -6.83 -33.87 -11.81
C THR A 54 -5.69 -34.38 -10.95
N SER A 55 -6.05 -35.33 -10.09
CA SER A 55 -5.20 -36.30 -9.39
C SER A 55 -4.31 -35.80 -8.25
N GLU A 56 -4.85 -36.01 -7.05
CA GLU A 56 -4.14 -36.48 -5.86
C GLU A 56 -2.91 -37.34 -6.21
N LYS A 57 -1.71 -36.75 -6.13
CA LYS A 57 -0.45 -37.42 -5.76
C LYS A 57 0.62 -36.38 -5.42
N THR A 58 0.84 -36.20 -4.12
CA THR A 58 2.09 -35.78 -3.46
C THR A 58 3.23 -35.28 -4.34
N VAL A 59 3.52 -33.96 -4.37
CA VAL A 59 4.89 -33.41 -4.34
C VAL A 59 4.87 -31.97 -3.79
N ALA A 60 5.57 -31.80 -2.68
CA ALA A 60 6.28 -30.62 -2.18
C ALA A 60 5.54 -29.28 -2.02
N SER A 61 5.49 -28.84 -0.76
CA SER A 61 5.68 -27.45 -0.35
C SER A 61 6.39 -26.60 -1.40
N GLU A 62 5.78 -25.48 -1.79
CA GLU A 62 6.56 -24.28 -2.10
C GLU A 62 7.35 -23.93 -0.83
N VAL A 63 8.53 -24.56 -0.68
CA VAL A 63 9.60 -23.99 0.11
C VAL A 63 9.98 -22.73 -0.65
N SER A 64 9.33 -21.62 -0.30
CA SER A 64 9.84 -20.29 -0.55
C SER A 64 11.30 -20.32 -0.15
N ASN A 65 12.20 -20.39 -1.14
CA ASN A 65 13.64 -20.43 -0.93
C ASN A 65 14.10 -19.00 -0.58
N LYS A 66 13.51 -18.46 0.50
CA LYS A 66 13.83 -17.15 1.07
C LYS A 66 15.23 -17.28 1.63
N ALA A 67 16.09 -16.35 1.29
CA ALA A 67 17.43 -16.34 1.84
C ALA A 67 17.35 -16.15 3.36
N VAL A 68 18.17 -16.87 4.11
CA VAL A 68 18.16 -16.88 5.58
C VAL A 68 19.52 -16.52 6.14
N ILE A 69 19.54 -15.95 7.33
CA ILE A 69 20.77 -15.78 8.10
C ILE A 69 21.27 -17.15 8.57
N THR A 70 22.53 -17.47 8.29
CA THR A 70 23.18 -18.74 8.66
C THR A 70 24.15 -18.60 9.82
N SER A 71 24.77 -17.44 9.97
CA SER A 71 25.66 -17.14 11.10
C SER A 71 25.73 -15.64 11.37
N ILE A 72 25.98 -15.31 12.64
CA ILE A 72 26.38 -13.98 13.08
C ILE A 72 27.60 -14.19 13.98
N GLU A 73 28.74 -13.71 13.53
CA GLU A 73 30.03 -13.91 14.18
C GLU A 73 30.69 -12.57 14.47
N GLU A 74 31.22 -12.43 15.68
CA GLU A 74 32.05 -11.30 16.03
C GLU A 74 33.47 -11.50 15.47
N THR A 75 34.06 -10.44 14.97
CA THR A 75 35.44 -10.38 14.49
C THR A 75 36.16 -9.24 15.20
N ASP A 76 37.49 -9.24 15.14
CA ASP A 76 38.33 -8.22 15.80
C ASP A 76 37.94 -6.78 15.44
N TYR A 77 37.39 -6.57 14.24
CA TYR A 77 37.05 -5.24 13.71
C TYR A 77 35.58 -5.06 13.33
N GLY A 78 34.70 -6.01 13.64
CA GLY A 78 33.34 -5.93 13.14
C GLY A 78 32.47 -7.16 13.37
N LEU A 79 31.31 -7.15 12.71
CA LEU A 79 30.36 -8.25 12.71
C LEU A 79 30.32 -8.89 11.32
N ARG A 80 30.44 -10.22 11.26
CA ARG A 80 30.29 -10.98 10.02
C ARG A 80 28.94 -11.68 10.01
N ILE A 81 28.17 -11.42 8.96
CA ILE A 81 26.82 -11.99 8.78
C ILE A 81 26.86 -12.96 7.60
N GLY A 82 26.60 -14.24 7.86
CA GLY A 82 26.43 -15.27 6.84
C GLY A 82 24.98 -15.36 6.38
N THR A 83 24.74 -15.47 5.08
CA THR A 83 23.40 -15.70 4.52
C THR A 83 23.43 -16.74 3.40
N THR A 84 22.30 -17.38 3.12
CA THR A 84 22.19 -18.35 2.02
C THR A 84 22.05 -17.72 0.63
N GLY A 85 21.87 -16.40 0.53
CA GLY A 85 21.60 -15.69 -0.71
C GLY A 85 22.37 -14.38 -0.84
N ARG A 86 22.07 -13.61 -1.89
CA ARG A 86 22.59 -12.24 -2.02
C ARG A 86 21.90 -11.32 -1.00
N ILE A 87 22.65 -10.38 -0.48
CA ILE A 87 22.21 -9.48 0.59
C ILE A 87 22.14 -8.04 0.07
N ASP A 88 20.96 -7.45 0.15
CA ASP A 88 20.78 -6.00 0.05
C ASP A 88 20.56 -5.48 1.47
N TYR A 89 21.41 -4.56 1.91
CA TYR A 89 21.35 -4.04 3.27
C TYR A 89 21.29 -2.52 3.33
N THR A 90 20.75 -1.99 4.43
CA THR A 90 20.77 -0.57 4.73
C THR A 90 21.21 -0.38 6.17
N ILE A 91 22.22 0.46 6.38
CA ILE A 91 22.69 0.83 7.71
C ILE A 91 22.04 2.16 8.07
N THR A 92 21.36 2.20 9.22
CA THR A 92 20.72 3.41 9.73
C THR A 92 21.26 3.72 11.12
N LYS A 93 21.76 4.94 11.30
CA LYS A 93 22.19 5.45 12.60
C LYS A 93 21.02 6.18 13.28
N PRO A 94 20.42 5.62 14.35
CA PRO A 94 19.46 6.36 15.15
C PRO A 94 20.15 7.46 15.97
N ASN A 95 19.35 8.32 16.62
CA ASN A 95 19.84 9.38 17.51
C ASN A 95 20.68 8.85 18.68
N ASP A 96 20.50 7.59 19.06
CA ASP A 96 21.29 6.94 20.11
C ASP A 96 22.71 6.60 19.60
N PRO A 97 23.77 7.20 20.17
CA PRO A 97 25.13 6.99 19.71
C PRO A 97 25.65 5.56 19.94
N PHE A 98 25.00 4.76 20.79
CA PHE A 98 25.34 3.35 21.03
C PHE A 98 24.50 2.38 20.22
N ARG A 99 23.57 2.85 19.38
CA ARG A 99 22.76 1.94 18.54
C ARG A 99 23.07 2.06 17.07
N LEU A 100 22.92 0.94 16.37
CA LEU A 100 23.00 0.87 14.92
C LEU A 100 21.95 -0.11 14.41
N PHE A 101 21.21 0.27 13.38
CA PHE A 101 20.24 -0.62 12.74
C PHE A 101 20.78 -1.08 11.39
N VAL A 102 20.74 -2.38 11.15
CA VAL A 102 21.11 -2.98 9.86
C VAL A 102 19.90 -3.73 9.33
N ASP A 103 19.27 -3.20 8.29
CA ASP A 103 18.12 -3.80 7.63
C ASP A 103 18.58 -4.69 6.48
N LEU A 104 18.30 -5.99 6.58
CA LEU A 104 18.63 -6.99 5.57
C LEU A 104 17.38 -7.31 4.74
N ARG A 105 17.28 -6.76 3.53
CA ARG A 105 16.10 -6.90 2.67
C ARG A 105 16.05 -8.27 2.01
N GLY A 106 14.86 -8.88 2.00
CA GLY A 106 14.66 -10.21 1.39
C GLY A 106 15.28 -11.36 2.18
N ILE A 107 15.90 -11.07 3.34
CA ILE A 107 16.50 -12.07 4.22
C ILE A 107 15.57 -12.34 5.40
N ALA A 108 15.29 -13.61 5.68
CA ALA A 108 14.62 -14.05 6.90
C ALA A 108 15.65 -14.36 8.02
N PRO A 109 15.25 -14.23 9.30
CA PRO A 109 16.15 -14.51 10.42
C PRO A 109 16.52 -16.00 10.54
N GLY A 110 15.71 -16.91 9.95
CA GLY A 110 15.94 -18.35 10.01
C GLY A 110 15.80 -18.88 11.44
N ASN A 111 16.75 -19.73 11.86
CA ASN A 111 16.79 -20.32 13.21
C ASN A 111 17.59 -19.47 14.22
N MET A 112 17.86 -18.21 13.90
CA MET A 112 18.60 -17.33 14.81
C MET A 112 17.78 -17.00 16.07
N PRO A 113 18.43 -16.93 17.24
CA PRO A 113 17.75 -16.46 18.44
C PRO A 113 17.39 -14.98 18.30
N LYS A 114 16.33 -14.54 18.99
CA LYS A 114 15.89 -13.13 18.95
C LYS A 114 16.94 -12.15 19.47
N LYS A 115 17.84 -12.63 20.32
CA LYS A 115 18.91 -11.83 20.92
C LYS A 115 20.18 -12.66 21.02
N LEU A 116 21.30 -12.05 20.64
CA LEU A 116 22.65 -12.58 20.81
C LEU A 116 23.44 -11.61 21.67
N THR A 117 24.05 -12.12 22.74
CA THR A 117 25.07 -11.38 23.49
C THR A 117 26.43 -11.79 22.96
N LEU A 118 27.25 -10.79 22.63
CA LEU A 118 28.60 -10.95 22.14
C LEU A 118 29.56 -10.75 23.30
N SER A 119 30.52 -11.66 23.45
CA SER A 119 31.44 -11.70 24.59
C SER A 119 32.82 -11.13 24.26
N GLY A 120 33.06 -10.72 23.01
CA GLY A 120 34.34 -10.20 22.55
C GLY A 120 34.54 -8.72 22.84
N THR A 121 35.67 -8.19 22.37
CA THR A 121 36.04 -6.77 22.43
C THR A 121 35.66 -6.01 21.16
N GLY A 122 34.81 -6.59 20.32
CA GLY A 122 34.44 -6.06 19.04
C GLY A 122 33.46 -4.90 19.13
N VAL A 123 32.93 -4.54 17.96
CA VAL A 123 32.17 -3.29 17.76
C VAL A 123 30.81 -3.29 18.47
N ALA A 124 30.24 -4.45 18.75
CA ALA A 124 28.92 -4.62 19.34
C ALA A 124 28.96 -5.60 20.52
N SER A 125 28.18 -5.30 21.55
CA SER A 125 28.00 -6.14 22.73
C SER A 125 26.73 -6.98 22.64
N GLU A 126 25.72 -6.51 21.91
CA GLU A 126 24.46 -7.24 21.71
C GLU A 126 23.90 -7.04 20.30
N VAL A 127 23.19 -8.06 19.81
CA VAL A 127 22.45 -8.03 18.54
C VAL A 127 21.03 -8.54 18.80
N ASP A 128 20.05 -7.66 18.70
CA ASP A 128 18.64 -8.07 18.64
C ASP A 128 18.22 -8.28 17.18
N ILE A 129 17.50 -9.36 16.91
CA ILE A 129 17.11 -9.80 15.57
C ILE A 129 15.59 -9.76 15.48
N GLU A 130 15.07 -8.94 14.58
CA GLU A 130 13.65 -8.72 14.38
C GLU A 130 13.27 -8.87 12.91
N GLU A 131 12.13 -9.52 12.63
CA GLU A 131 11.55 -9.51 11.29
C GLU A 131 10.65 -8.28 11.13
N VAL A 132 10.94 -7.46 10.12
CA VAL A 132 10.26 -6.19 9.86
C VAL A 132 9.54 -6.27 8.51
N LYS A 133 8.27 -5.88 8.52
CA LYS A 133 7.44 -5.76 7.32
C LYS A 133 7.59 -4.36 6.71
N LEU A 134 8.66 -4.15 5.97
CA LEU A 134 8.80 -3.03 5.02
C LEU A 134 8.20 -3.47 3.67
N PRO A 135 8.06 -2.61 2.63
CA PRO A 135 7.42 -3.02 1.36
C PRO A 135 8.02 -4.32 0.76
N VAL A 136 9.23 -4.69 1.17
CA VAL A 136 9.79 -6.04 1.09
C VAL A 136 10.08 -6.53 2.52
N GLU A 137 9.79 -7.81 2.81
CA GLU A 137 10.15 -8.44 4.10
C GLU A 137 11.66 -8.32 4.35
N ALA A 138 12.02 -7.87 5.55
CA ALA A 138 13.41 -7.67 5.93
C ALA A 138 13.67 -8.20 7.34
N THR A 139 14.92 -8.54 7.62
CA THR A 139 15.39 -8.78 8.99
C THR A 139 16.18 -7.56 9.44
N ARG A 140 15.76 -6.93 10.53
CA ARG A 140 16.49 -5.85 11.19
C ARG A 140 17.39 -6.43 12.27
N LEU A 141 18.66 -6.05 12.23
CA LEU A 141 19.61 -6.25 13.31
C LEU A 141 19.73 -4.95 14.08
N ASN A 142 19.30 -4.95 15.34
CA ASN A 142 19.51 -3.84 16.26
C ASN A 142 20.79 -4.13 17.06
N LEU A 143 21.87 -3.45 16.68
CA LEU A 143 23.17 -3.60 17.31
C LEU A 143 23.28 -2.62 18.48
N LEU A 144 23.64 -3.14 19.65
CA LEU A 144 24.17 -2.35 20.76
C LEU A 144 25.69 -2.31 20.63
N LEU A 145 26.22 -1.12 20.40
CA LEU A 145 27.64 -0.90 20.22
C LEU A 145 28.37 -0.86 21.57
N SER A 146 29.57 -1.40 21.60
CA SER A 146 30.44 -1.37 22.80
C SER A 146 30.92 0.04 23.13
N SER A 147 30.94 0.93 22.14
CA SER A 147 31.29 2.35 22.28
C SER A 147 30.50 3.22 21.30
N PRO A 148 30.37 4.53 21.55
CA PRO A 148 29.76 5.45 20.60
C PRO A 148 30.46 5.39 19.25
N ALA A 149 29.69 5.30 18.16
CA ALA A 149 30.24 5.36 16.82
C ALA A 149 29.49 6.37 15.96
N GLU A 150 30.23 7.12 15.15
CA GLU A 150 29.71 7.87 14.02
C GLU A 150 29.72 6.94 12.80
N VAL A 151 28.62 6.89 12.06
CA VAL A 151 28.47 5.97 10.94
C VAL A 151 28.34 6.78 9.67
N ASN A 152 29.28 6.54 8.74
CA ASN A 152 29.24 7.09 7.41
C ASN A 152 28.72 5.98 6.46
N PRO A 153 27.55 6.15 5.80
CA PRO A 153 26.92 5.12 4.99
C PRO A 153 27.67 4.80 3.68
#